data_AF-A0A161XEU3-F1
#
_entry.id   AF-A0A161XEU3-F1
#
_cell.length_a   1.000
_cell.length_b   1.000
_cell.length_c   1.000
_cell.angle_alpha   90.00
_cell.angle_beta   90.00
_cell.angle_gamma   90.00
#
_symmetry.space_group_name_H-M   'P 1'
#
loop_
_entity.id
_entity.type
_entity.pdbx_description
1 polymer ?
#
loop_
_entity_poly.entity_id
_entity_poly.type
_entity_poly.pdbx_seq_one_letter_code
_entity_poly.pdbx_strand_id
1 'polypeptide(L)'
;MELRVKVLKVVRFVVQVMSFIFLCGMFNLTFSGLRKIFDMIIHGRFSSDVFLAYSLEILPVILLTIVMGRFFCGWMCAFGTLNDFIFLFCKKIFKFRMKLSEKVDHTMKFIKYILLFDIIVFMWILNDTSLEILNPWVAFAQMNKFPTSIKKYPLAFLVLAFIIFGSMFIERFFCRYLCPLGAVLAIMSKIKLLKIKVDERKCDKCKLCANNCPMKIDIDGISAMKSGECIGCLKCFNNCKKNNSELIIFGVEINRINYILISLVIFISLYWTSILLNSEENKTTQNNASTESFVMDSSQETGDGNGDNVNLNNSEVSSRINNLSSRHYHDGIYTGVSEGYSPGLTVSVTIRSGKITDIKVISHNETRGYYEEPFRLIPKEIISSDSLKVDAVSGATLSSEGIINAVASALKKAER
;
A
#
# COMPACT_ATOMS: atom_id res chain seq x y z
N MET A 1 34.00 -21.60 -0.87
CA MET A 1 33.15 -20.97 0.18
C MET A 1 32.76 -19.53 -0.18
N GLU A 2 33.72 -18.68 -0.59
CA GLU A 2 33.45 -17.29 -1.00
C GLU A 2 32.46 -17.15 -2.17
N LEU A 3 32.49 -18.08 -3.13
CA LEU A 3 31.58 -18.06 -4.29
C LEU A 3 30.10 -18.13 -3.87
N ARG A 4 29.76 -19.02 -2.91
CA ARG A 4 28.38 -19.19 -2.40
C ARG A 4 27.89 -17.93 -1.67
N VAL A 5 28.78 -17.23 -0.96
CA VAL A 5 28.48 -15.96 -0.28
C VAL A 5 28.23 -14.84 -1.28
N LYS A 6 29.00 -14.77 -2.36
CA LYS A 6 28.79 -13.79 -3.44
C LYS A 6 27.44 -14.05 -4.15
N VAL A 7 27.12 -15.31 -4.47
CA VAL A 7 25.84 -15.69 -5.09
C VAL A 7 24.65 -15.22 -4.25
N LEU A 8 24.61 -15.50 -2.95
CA LEU A 8 23.48 -15.08 -2.10
C LEU A 8 23.29 -13.56 -2.04
N LYS A 9 24.38 -12.78 -2.05
CA LYS A 9 24.30 -11.32 -2.08
C LYS A 9 23.72 -10.82 -3.41
N VAL A 10 24.16 -11.40 -4.53
CA VAL A 10 23.67 -11.06 -5.87
C VAL A 10 22.21 -11.44 -6.02
N VAL A 11 21.82 -12.66 -5.65
CA VAL A 11 20.43 -13.14 -5.71
C VAL A 11 19.51 -12.22 -4.91
N ARG A 12 19.90 -11.86 -3.68
CA ARG A 12 19.13 -10.91 -2.86
C ARG A 12 18.97 -9.56 -3.56
N PHE A 13 20.05 -9.01 -4.10
CA PHE A 13 20.01 -7.73 -4.78
C PHE A 13 19.06 -7.78 -6.00
N VAL A 14 19.17 -8.83 -6.83
CA VAL A 14 18.30 -9.03 -8.00
C VAL A 14 16.83 -9.13 -7.59
N VAL A 15 16.49 -9.96 -6.60
CA VAL A 15 15.10 -10.12 -6.13
C VAL A 15 14.54 -8.79 -5.60
N GLN A 16 15.34 -8.03 -4.85
CA GLN A 16 14.94 -6.73 -4.32
C GLN A 16 14.68 -5.72 -5.44
N VAL A 17 15.56 -5.62 -6.45
CA VAL A 17 15.38 -4.74 -7.61
C VAL A 17 14.14 -5.13 -8.40
N MET A 18 13.99 -6.42 -8.73
CA MET A 18 12.83 -6.92 -9.48
C MET A 18 11.53 -6.65 -8.73
N SER A 19 11.48 -6.93 -7.42
CA SER A 19 10.29 -6.66 -6.61
C SER A 19 10.02 -5.17 -6.47
N PHE A 20 11.05 -4.33 -6.40
CA PHE A 20 10.88 -2.87 -6.35
C PHE A 20 10.30 -2.31 -7.65
N ILE A 21 10.67 -2.87 -8.81
CA ILE A 21 10.17 -2.42 -10.12
C ILE A 21 8.76 -2.96 -10.39
N PHE A 22 8.56 -4.27 -10.26
CA PHE A 22 7.34 -4.94 -10.70
C PHE A 22 6.26 -5.05 -9.61
N LEU A 23 6.66 -5.02 -8.33
CA LEU A 23 5.77 -5.28 -7.18
C LEU A 23 5.78 -4.10 -6.18
N CYS A 24 6.04 -2.88 -6.64
CA CYS A 24 6.09 -1.70 -5.75
C CYS A 24 4.77 -1.50 -4.99
N GLY A 25 3.64 -1.66 -5.70
CA GLY A 25 2.29 -1.50 -5.13
C GLY A 25 1.90 -2.56 -4.10
N MET A 26 2.58 -3.72 -4.09
CA MET A 26 2.24 -4.84 -3.20
C MET A 26 2.23 -4.46 -1.73
N PHE A 27 3.24 -3.69 -1.32
CA PHE A 27 3.35 -3.27 0.06
C PHE A 27 2.17 -2.40 0.48
N ASN A 28 1.74 -1.49 -0.41
CA ASN A 28 0.59 -0.63 -0.16
C ASN A 28 -0.70 -1.43 -0.08
N LEU A 29 -0.89 -2.42 -0.96
CA LEU A 29 -2.03 -3.35 -0.91
C LEU A 29 -2.07 -4.11 0.41
N THR A 30 -0.94 -4.69 0.83
CA THR A 30 -0.86 -5.44 2.09
C THR A 30 -1.19 -4.56 3.29
N PHE A 31 -0.66 -3.34 3.34
CA PHE A 31 -0.93 -2.42 4.44
C PHE A 31 -2.38 -1.91 4.42
N SER A 32 -2.88 -1.51 3.26
CA SER A 32 -4.25 -1.00 3.07
C SER A 32 -5.27 -2.06 3.43
N GLY A 33 -5.10 -3.29 2.92
CA GLY A 33 -5.97 -4.40 3.25
C GLY A 33 -5.98 -4.67 4.75
N LEU A 34 -4.81 -4.62 5.41
CA LEU A 34 -4.75 -4.88 6.86
C LEU A 34 -5.49 -3.79 7.63
N ARG A 35 -5.31 -2.52 7.26
CA ARG A 35 -6.05 -1.38 7.83
C ARG A 35 -7.55 -1.57 7.62
N LYS A 36 -7.99 -1.96 6.43
CA LYS A 36 -9.40 -2.18 6.08
C LYS A 36 -10.04 -3.31 6.86
N ILE A 37 -9.34 -4.43 7.03
CA ILE A 37 -9.83 -5.54 7.86
C ILE A 37 -9.99 -5.10 9.30
N PHE A 38 -9.01 -4.38 9.88
CA PHE A 38 -9.16 -3.84 11.22
C PHE A 38 -10.32 -2.86 11.35
N ASP A 39 -10.49 -1.97 10.37
CA ASP A 39 -11.59 -1.01 10.32
C ASP A 39 -12.97 -1.70 10.32
N MET A 40 -13.15 -2.73 9.49
CA MET A 40 -14.39 -3.52 9.44
C MET A 40 -14.68 -4.24 10.76
N ILE A 41 -13.65 -4.82 11.39
CA ILE A 41 -13.78 -5.50 12.69
C ILE A 41 -14.19 -4.52 13.79
N ILE A 42 -13.57 -3.34 13.82
CA ILE A 42 -13.81 -2.33 14.87
C ILE A 42 -15.22 -1.74 14.77
N HIS A 43 -15.68 -1.40 13.56
CA HIS A 43 -16.97 -0.74 13.35
C HIS A 43 -18.14 -1.70 13.11
N GLY A 44 -17.88 -3.00 12.99
CA GLY A 44 -18.91 -4.02 12.75
C GLY A 44 -19.58 -3.93 11.37
N ARG A 45 -19.03 -3.14 10.44
CA ARG A 45 -19.56 -2.96 9.07
C ARG A 45 -18.98 -3.99 8.12
N PHE A 46 -19.46 -5.23 8.23
CA PHE A 46 -18.99 -6.32 7.37
C PHE A 46 -19.70 -6.30 6.02
N SER A 47 -18.95 -5.94 4.98
CA SER A 47 -19.30 -6.26 3.60
C SER A 47 -18.50 -7.49 3.20
N SER A 48 -19.19 -8.60 2.94
CA SER A 48 -18.56 -9.90 2.66
C SER A 48 -17.61 -9.83 1.46
N ASP A 49 -18.01 -9.17 0.38
CA ASP A 49 -17.23 -9.04 -0.86
C ASP A 49 -15.94 -8.25 -0.61
N VAL A 50 -16.05 -7.11 0.09
CA VAL A 50 -14.90 -6.26 0.44
C VAL A 50 -13.95 -6.98 1.39
N PHE A 51 -14.50 -7.68 2.39
CA PHE A 51 -13.71 -8.47 3.33
C PHE A 51 -12.96 -9.60 2.64
N LEU A 52 -13.61 -10.31 1.71
CA LEU A 52 -13.01 -11.40 0.96
C LEU A 52 -11.88 -10.87 0.05
N ALA A 53 -12.11 -9.78 -0.69
CA ALA A 53 -11.11 -9.16 -1.55
C ALA A 53 -9.83 -8.79 -0.78
N TYR A 54 -9.94 -8.01 0.31
CA TYR A 54 -8.77 -7.62 1.11
C TYR A 54 -8.12 -8.81 1.84
N SER A 55 -8.91 -9.82 2.25
CA SER A 55 -8.36 -11.03 2.87
C SER A 55 -7.50 -11.81 1.88
N LEU A 56 -7.95 -11.98 0.64
CA LEU A 56 -7.20 -12.68 -0.41
C LEU A 56 -5.87 -11.98 -0.72
N GLU A 57 -5.80 -10.64 -0.66
CA GLU A 57 -4.57 -9.89 -0.92
C GLU A 57 -3.51 -10.05 0.18
N ILE A 58 -3.93 -10.11 1.45
CA ILE A 58 -3.00 -10.16 2.60
C ILE A 58 -2.60 -11.60 2.93
N LEU A 59 -3.49 -12.56 2.66
CA LEU A 59 -3.30 -13.97 2.98
C LEU A 59 -1.94 -14.54 2.49
N PRO A 60 -1.46 -14.26 1.26
CA PRO A 60 -0.13 -14.68 0.81
C PRO A 60 1.01 -14.21 1.74
N VAL A 61 0.97 -12.94 2.18
CA VAL A 61 2.00 -12.36 3.06
C VAL A 61 1.92 -12.99 4.45
N ILE A 62 0.71 -13.20 4.97
CA ILE A 62 0.47 -13.82 6.28
C ILE A 62 0.96 -15.27 6.30
N LEU A 63 0.53 -16.09 5.33
CA LEU A 63 0.91 -17.50 5.24
C LEU A 63 2.42 -17.65 5.09
N LEU A 64 3.02 -16.85 4.20
CA LEU A 64 4.47 -16.84 4.04
C LEU A 64 5.17 -16.42 5.35
N THR A 65 4.61 -15.45 6.08
CA THR A 65 5.18 -14.98 7.35
C THR A 65 5.16 -16.05 8.44
N ILE A 66 4.09 -16.84 8.50
CA ILE A 66 3.96 -17.95 9.46
C ILE A 66 4.93 -19.09 9.09
N VAL A 67 5.11 -19.42 7.80
CA VAL A 67 6.01 -20.53 7.43
C VAL A 67 7.48 -20.10 7.48
N MET A 68 7.81 -19.01 6.78
CA MET A 68 9.19 -18.60 6.46
C MET A 68 9.70 -17.44 7.32
N GLY A 69 8.90 -16.96 8.28
CA GLY A 69 9.16 -15.72 9.00
C GLY A 69 8.96 -14.50 8.08
N ARG A 70 9.47 -13.34 8.47
CA ARG A 70 9.25 -12.08 7.73
C ARG A 70 10.09 -11.95 6.44
N PHE A 71 10.06 -12.98 5.60
CA PHE A 71 10.76 -13.05 4.32
C PHE A 71 10.34 -11.90 3.40
N PHE A 72 9.04 -11.61 3.32
CA PHE A 72 8.49 -10.51 2.53
C PHE A 72 9.22 -9.18 2.83
N CYS A 73 9.34 -8.80 4.10
CA CYS A 73 10.06 -7.60 4.52
C CYS A 73 11.54 -7.62 4.09
N GLY A 74 12.17 -8.79 4.14
CA GLY A 74 13.58 -8.97 3.82
C GLY A 74 13.91 -8.94 2.35
N TRP A 75 13.00 -9.40 1.47
CA TRP A 75 13.32 -9.71 0.07
C TRP A 75 12.45 -8.98 -0.94
N MET A 76 11.19 -8.66 -0.61
CA MET A 76 10.20 -8.23 -1.61
C MET A 76 9.62 -6.85 -1.32
N CYS A 77 9.56 -6.44 -0.06
CA CYS A 77 9.02 -5.15 0.35
C CYS A 77 9.81 -3.97 -0.27
N ALA A 78 9.14 -3.18 -1.11
CA ALA A 78 9.75 -2.04 -1.80
C ALA A 78 10.32 -0.99 -0.83
N PHE A 79 9.59 -0.69 0.25
CA PHE A 79 10.04 0.27 1.27
C PHE A 79 11.30 -0.22 2.02
N GLY A 80 11.38 -1.52 2.30
CA GLY A 80 12.56 -2.14 2.89
C GLY A 80 13.76 -2.14 1.94
N THR A 81 13.53 -2.34 0.64
CA THR A 81 14.54 -2.23 -0.41
C THR A 81 15.06 -0.80 -0.56
N LEU A 82 14.18 0.20 -0.55
CA LEU A 82 14.57 1.62 -0.55
C LEU A 82 15.53 1.94 0.60
N ASN A 83 15.20 1.50 1.82
CA ASN A 83 16.03 1.70 3.00
C ASN A 83 17.40 1.01 2.86
N ASP A 84 17.43 -0.23 2.34
CA ASP A 84 18.68 -0.94 2.08
C ASP A 84 19.55 -0.19 1.05
N PHE A 85 18.94 0.33 -0.02
CA PHE A 85 19.67 1.06 -1.07
C PHE A 85 20.23 2.38 -0.57
N ILE A 86 19.45 3.18 0.16
CA ILE A 86 19.93 4.43 0.77
C ILE A 86 21.12 4.14 1.68
N PHE A 87 20.99 3.16 2.58
CA PHE A 87 22.08 2.81 3.49
C PHE A 87 23.33 2.33 2.75
N LEU A 88 23.18 1.46 1.75
CA LEU A 88 24.33 0.96 0.96
C LEU A 88 25.00 2.08 0.17
N PHE A 89 24.22 2.98 -0.44
CA PHE A 89 24.70 4.14 -1.16
C PHE A 89 25.49 5.07 -0.23
N CYS A 90 24.91 5.47 0.91
CA CYS A 90 25.56 6.34 1.88
C CYS A 90 26.79 5.69 2.52
N LYS A 91 26.74 4.40 2.83
CA LYS A 91 27.89 3.64 3.34
C LYS A 91 29.04 3.58 2.33
N LYS A 92 28.75 3.52 1.03
CA LYS A 92 29.75 3.44 -0.03
C LYS A 92 30.35 4.82 -0.35
N ILE A 93 29.51 5.86 -0.43
CA ILE A 93 29.92 7.21 -0.86
C ILE A 93 30.38 8.06 0.32
N PHE A 94 29.52 8.22 1.32
CA PHE A 94 29.77 9.10 2.47
C PHE A 94 30.46 8.39 3.65
N LYS A 95 30.64 7.06 3.58
CA LYS A 95 31.24 6.22 4.64
C LYS A 95 30.57 6.35 6.01
N PHE A 96 29.34 6.86 6.08
CA PHE A 96 28.58 6.98 7.32
C PHE A 96 28.39 5.61 7.97
N ARG A 97 28.77 5.50 9.25
CA ARG A 97 28.57 4.31 10.10
C ARG A 97 28.32 4.73 11.54
N MET A 98 27.06 4.92 11.89
CA MET A 98 26.67 5.10 13.28
C MET A 98 26.57 3.73 13.96
N LYS A 99 27.32 3.53 15.04
CA LYS A 99 27.17 2.35 15.91
C LYS A 99 26.24 2.73 17.06
N LEU A 100 24.97 2.33 16.96
CA LEU A 100 24.02 2.54 18.05
C LEU A 100 24.27 1.53 19.19
N SER A 101 24.11 1.94 20.45
CA SER A 101 24.20 1.01 21.58
C SER A 101 23.08 -0.05 21.51
N GLU A 102 23.33 -1.25 22.03
CA GLU A 102 22.34 -2.34 22.02
C GLU A 102 21.09 -2.00 22.84
N LYS A 103 21.25 -1.27 23.95
CA LYS A 103 20.12 -0.85 24.81
C LYS A 103 19.22 0.14 24.09
N VAL A 104 19.81 1.18 23.50
CA VAL A 104 19.05 2.22 22.77
C VAL A 104 18.29 1.60 21.60
N ASP A 105 18.96 0.70 20.87
CA ASP A 105 18.32 -0.03 19.78
C ASP A 105 17.10 -0.85 20.24
N HIS A 106 17.27 -1.62 21.32
CA HIS A 106 16.20 -2.45 21.84
C HIS A 106 14.98 -1.61 22.25
N THR A 107 15.20 -0.49 22.93
CA THR A 107 14.13 0.45 23.30
C THR A 107 13.47 1.07 22.08
N MET A 108 14.24 1.54 21.09
CA MET A 108 13.67 2.14 19.88
C MET A 108 12.83 1.17 19.05
N LYS A 109 13.11 -0.14 19.10
CA LYS A 109 12.26 -1.16 18.44
C LYS A 109 10.85 -1.22 19.00
N PHE A 110 10.60 -0.72 20.22
CA PHE A 110 9.24 -0.64 20.77
C PHE A 110 8.39 0.45 20.12
N ILE A 111 9.00 1.47 19.50
CA ILE A 111 8.29 2.61 18.91
C ILE A 111 7.27 2.14 17.85
N LYS A 112 7.61 1.19 16.98
CA LYS A 112 6.66 0.67 15.97
C LYS A 112 5.44 -0.02 16.57
N TYR A 113 5.53 -0.53 17.80
CA TYR A 113 4.41 -1.14 18.50
C TYR A 113 3.53 -0.07 19.15
N ILE A 114 4.13 1.00 19.66
CA ILE A 114 3.41 2.19 20.13
C ILE A 114 2.66 2.80 18.94
N LEU A 115 3.33 3.03 17.80
CA LEU A 115 2.69 3.52 16.58
C LEU A 115 1.55 2.61 16.10
N LEU A 116 1.72 1.28 16.16
CA LEU A 116 0.66 0.34 15.82
C LEU A 116 -0.54 0.49 16.77
N PHE A 117 -0.30 0.59 18.07
CA PHE A 117 -1.34 0.81 19.08
C PHE A 117 -2.07 2.13 18.84
N ASP A 118 -1.33 3.22 18.63
CA ASP A 118 -1.89 4.55 18.36
C ASP A 118 -2.76 4.55 17.10
N ILE A 119 -2.33 3.87 16.03
CA ILE A 119 -3.14 3.73 14.80
C ILE A 119 -4.47 3.02 15.10
N ILE A 120 -4.44 1.92 15.86
CA ILE A 120 -5.64 1.16 16.21
C ILE A 120 -6.58 2.00 17.08
N VAL A 121 -6.04 2.69 18.08
CA VAL A 121 -6.82 3.55 18.99
C VAL A 121 -7.43 4.74 18.25
N PHE A 122 -6.66 5.41 17.39
CA PHE A 122 -7.16 6.53 16.60
C PHE A 122 -8.28 6.09 15.66
N MET A 123 -8.12 4.95 15.00
CA MET A 123 -9.15 4.37 14.14
C MET A 123 -10.43 4.04 14.92
N TRP A 124 -10.32 3.59 16.17
CA TRP A 124 -11.47 3.28 17.01
C TRP A 124 -12.20 4.51 17.56
N ILE A 125 -11.45 5.56 17.93
CA ILE A 125 -12.02 6.73 18.63
C ILE A 125 -12.58 7.77 17.65
N LEU A 126 -11.82 8.10 16.61
CA LEU A 126 -12.07 9.33 15.85
C LEU A 126 -12.89 9.11 14.58
N ASN A 127 -13.05 7.85 14.13
CA ASN A 127 -13.74 7.50 12.87
C ASN A 127 -13.32 8.41 11.68
N ASP A 128 -12.12 9.00 11.76
CA ASP A 128 -11.63 10.05 10.89
C ASP A 128 -10.39 9.53 10.14
N THR A 129 -10.38 9.73 8.84
CA THR A 129 -9.31 9.29 7.92
C THR A 129 -8.15 10.28 7.88
N SER A 130 -8.20 11.38 8.62
CA SER A 130 -7.20 12.46 8.62
C SER A 130 -5.75 12.05 8.99
N LEU A 131 -5.52 10.85 9.52
CA LEU A 131 -4.17 10.26 9.62
C LEU A 131 -3.49 9.99 8.26
N GLU A 132 -4.22 10.05 7.15
CA GLU A 132 -3.64 9.92 5.81
C GLU A 132 -2.64 11.03 5.47
N ILE A 133 -2.76 12.19 6.12
CA ILE A 133 -1.89 13.36 5.88
C ILE A 133 -0.45 13.09 6.36
N LEU A 134 -0.27 12.26 7.38
CA LEU A 134 1.03 11.89 7.96
C LEU A 134 1.61 10.58 7.38
N ASN A 135 0.89 9.94 6.46
CA ASN A 135 1.23 8.63 5.95
C ASN A 135 2.40 8.69 4.94
N PRO A 136 3.62 8.23 5.29
CA PRO A 136 4.78 8.32 4.40
C PRO A 136 4.64 7.45 3.13
N TRP A 137 3.70 6.51 3.11
CA TRP A 137 3.46 5.64 1.95
C TRP A 137 2.70 6.35 0.85
N VAL A 138 1.83 7.31 1.19
CA VAL A 138 1.18 8.18 0.20
C VAL A 138 2.23 8.98 -0.56
N ALA A 139 3.19 9.58 0.16
CA ALA A 139 4.31 10.28 -0.46
C ALA A 139 5.18 9.34 -1.32
N PHE A 140 5.47 8.12 -0.83
CA PHE A 140 6.25 7.14 -1.57
C PHE A 140 5.56 6.70 -2.88
N ALA A 141 4.25 6.44 -2.84
CA ALA A 141 3.47 6.03 -4.01
C ALA A 141 3.35 7.15 -5.06
N GLN A 142 3.33 8.41 -4.63
CA GLN A 142 3.17 9.57 -5.51
C GLN A 142 4.50 10.19 -5.97
N MET A 143 5.63 9.53 -5.72
CA MET A 143 6.95 10.07 -6.06
C MET A 143 7.13 10.32 -7.57
N ASN A 144 6.38 9.62 -8.42
CA ASN A 144 6.39 9.81 -9.88
C ASN A 144 5.70 11.10 -10.34
N LYS A 145 4.85 11.71 -9.49
CA LYS A 145 4.10 12.94 -9.77
C LYS A 145 4.74 14.15 -9.07
N PHE A 146 6.07 14.19 -9.02
CA PHE A 146 6.84 15.31 -8.49
C PHE A 146 6.91 16.46 -9.53
N PRO A 147 6.77 17.75 -9.15
CA PRO A 147 6.66 18.30 -7.80
C PRO A 147 5.23 18.52 -7.28
N THR A 148 4.20 18.32 -8.11
CA THR A 148 2.79 18.63 -7.76
C THR A 148 2.31 17.90 -6.51
N SER A 149 2.76 16.67 -6.30
CA SER A 149 2.38 15.85 -5.13
C SER A 149 2.87 16.39 -3.79
N ILE A 150 3.98 17.15 -3.76
CA ILE A 150 4.50 17.75 -2.52
C ILE A 150 3.58 18.83 -2.00
N LYS A 151 2.97 19.62 -2.89
CA LYS A 151 2.01 20.65 -2.50
C LYS A 151 0.73 20.03 -1.92
N LYS A 152 0.31 18.87 -2.44
CA LYS A 152 -0.91 18.18 -1.97
C LYS A 152 -0.69 17.45 -0.64
N TYR A 153 0.51 16.88 -0.40
CA TYR A 153 0.79 16.07 0.79
C TYR A 153 2.10 16.47 1.51
N PRO A 154 2.27 17.73 1.95
CA PRO A 154 3.55 18.22 2.46
C PRO A 154 4.04 17.47 3.71
N LEU A 155 3.12 17.13 4.62
CA LEU A 155 3.44 16.40 5.85
C LEU A 155 3.87 14.95 5.58
N ALA A 156 3.22 14.24 4.67
CA ALA A 156 3.63 12.89 4.28
C ALA A 156 5.06 12.88 3.69
N PHE A 157 5.38 13.86 2.85
CA PHE A 157 6.74 14.02 2.30
C PHE A 157 7.77 14.40 3.37
N LEU A 158 7.39 15.21 4.37
CA LEU A 158 8.24 15.51 5.53
C LEU A 158 8.58 14.23 6.31
N VAL A 159 7.58 13.39 6.61
CA VAL A 159 7.79 12.11 7.30
C VAL A 159 8.66 11.17 6.46
N LEU A 160 8.43 11.10 5.15
CA LEU A 160 9.26 10.31 4.23
C LEU A 160 10.71 10.81 4.21
N ALA A 161 10.93 12.13 4.18
CA ALA A 161 12.26 12.74 4.24
C ALA A 161 12.98 12.40 5.54
N PHE A 162 12.28 12.45 6.68
CA PHE A 162 12.81 12.01 7.98
C PHE A 162 13.23 10.54 7.96
N ILE A 163 12.41 9.67 7.38
CA ILE A 163 12.73 8.24 7.23
C ILE A 163 13.97 8.03 6.34
N ILE A 164 14.06 8.75 5.22
CA ILE A 164 15.20 8.69 4.31
C ILE A 164 16.46 9.12 5.05
N PHE A 165 16.41 10.23 5.78
CA PHE A 165 17.52 10.73 6.59
C PHE A 165 17.97 9.69 7.63
N GLY A 166 17.05 9.12 8.40
CA GLY A 166 17.36 8.04 9.36
C GLY A 166 18.00 6.81 8.69
N SER A 167 17.56 6.47 7.48
CA SER A 167 18.09 5.34 6.70
C SER A 167 19.52 5.55 6.20
N MET A 168 20.00 6.79 6.15
CA MET A 168 21.40 7.08 5.81
C MET A 168 22.36 6.61 6.91
N PHE A 169 21.92 6.66 8.18
CA PHE A 169 22.76 6.33 9.34
C PHE A 169 22.51 4.91 9.87
N ILE A 170 21.26 4.45 9.80
CA ILE A 170 20.83 3.18 10.38
C ILE A 170 20.22 2.30 9.28
N GLU A 171 20.82 1.14 9.08
CA GLU A 171 20.32 0.14 8.13
C GLU A 171 18.88 -0.27 8.49
N ARG A 172 17.96 -0.15 7.52
CA ARG A 172 16.53 -0.46 7.70
C ARG A 172 15.84 0.32 8.82
N PHE A 173 16.20 1.60 8.99
CA PHE A 173 15.64 2.50 10.00
C PHE A 173 14.12 2.39 10.14
N PHE A 174 13.36 2.50 9.04
CA PHE A 174 11.90 2.42 9.08
C PHE A 174 11.39 1.07 9.54
N CYS A 175 11.84 -0.02 8.92
CA CYS A 175 11.39 -1.37 9.26
C CYS A 175 11.72 -1.75 10.71
N ARG A 176 12.78 -1.16 11.27
CA ARG A 176 13.28 -1.45 12.61
C ARG A 176 12.53 -0.68 13.69
N TYR A 177 12.16 0.58 13.45
CA TYR A 177 11.63 1.45 14.50
C TYR A 177 10.24 2.03 14.24
N LEU A 178 9.80 2.15 12.97
CA LEU A 178 8.61 2.95 12.63
C LEU A 178 7.53 2.19 11.86
N CYS A 179 7.81 0.97 11.39
CA CYS A 179 6.90 0.25 10.50
C CYS A 179 5.78 -0.51 11.26
N PRO A 180 4.51 -0.06 11.23
CA PRO A 180 3.41 -0.76 11.90
C PRO A 180 3.12 -2.12 11.27
N LEU A 181 3.18 -2.24 9.93
CA LEU A 181 3.08 -3.55 9.26
C LEU A 181 4.19 -4.49 9.73
N GLY A 182 5.41 -3.96 9.88
CA GLY A 182 6.56 -4.71 10.40
C GLY A 182 6.37 -5.16 11.84
N ALA A 183 5.61 -4.42 12.66
CA ALA A 183 5.23 -4.80 14.02
C ALA A 183 4.22 -5.96 14.01
N VAL A 184 3.17 -5.88 13.18
CA VAL A 184 2.19 -6.98 13.01
C VAL A 184 2.89 -8.26 12.55
N LEU A 185 3.70 -8.18 11.47
CA LEU A 185 4.45 -9.32 10.97
C LEU A 185 5.51 -9.83 11.97
N ALA A 186 6.04 -8.96 12.86
CA ALA A 186 6.92 -9.38 13.96
C ALA A 186 6.19 -10.31 14.92
N ILE A 187 5.00 -9.91 15.35
CA ILE A 187 4.15 -10.67 16.27
C ILE A 187 3.81 -12.02 15.65
N MET A 188 3.35 -12.02 14.40
CA MET A 188 3.01 -13.24 13.68
C MET A 188 4.22 -14.17 13.49
N SER A 189 5.40 -13.62 13.24
CA SER A 189 6.60 -14.44 13.03
C SER A 189 7.17 -15.07 14.31
N LYS A 190 6.57 -14.82 15.49
CA LYS A 190 6.93 -15.55 16.72
C LYS A 190 6.55 -17.03 16.66
N ILE A 191 5.51 -17.38 15.93
CA ILE A 191 5.06 -18.77 15.71
C ILE A 191 5.66 -19.40 14.44
N LYS A 192 6.70 -18.78 13.86
CA LYS A 192 7.24 -19.24 12.59
C LYS A 192 7.82 -20.66 12.67
N LEU A 193 7.67 -21.41 11.58
CA LEU A 193 8.18 -22.78 11.47
C LEU A 193 9.68 -22.83 11.17
N LEU A 194 10.19 -21.84 10.42
CA LEU A 194 11.60 -21.71 10.10
C LEU A 194 12.45 -21.33 11.33
N LYS A 195 13.43 -22.17 11.65
CA LYS A 195 14.42 -21.93 12.70
C LYS A 195 15.83 -21.83 12.11
N ILE A 196 16.64 -20.95 12.68
CA ILE A 196 18.07 -20.84 12.39
C ILE A 196 18.80 -21.58 13.51
N LYS A 197 19.37 -22.75 13.22
CA LYS A 197 20.19 -23.51 14.18
C LYS A 197 21.65 -23.12 14.01
N VAL A 198 22.30 -22.78 15.10
CA VAL A 198 23.74 -22.50 15.15
C VAL A 198 24.43 -23.64 15.90
N ASP A 199 25.43 -24.26 15.29
CA ASP A 199 26.29 -25.24 15.95
C ASP A 199 27.27 -24.49 16.86
N GLU A 200 26.94 -24.43 18.15
CA GLU A 200 27.73 -23.72 19.17
C GLU A 200 29.15 -24.29 19.31
N ARG A 201 29.33 -25.59 19.04
CA ARG A 201 30.67 -26.24 19.09
C ARG A 201 31.63 -25.66 18.06
N LYS A 202 31.10 -25.14 16.94
CA LYS A 202 31.87 -24.49 15.87
C LYS A 202 31.87 -22.96 15.99
N CYS A 203 31.18 -22.40 16.98
CA CYS A 203 31.03 -20.94 17.15
C CYS A 203 32.14 -20.39 18.06
N ASP A 204 32.90 -19.43 17.56
CA ASP A 204 33.95 -18.72 18.31
C ASP A 204 33.44 -17.43 19.01
N LYS A 205 32.12 -17.22 19.03
CA LYS A 205 31.46 -16.04 19.65
C LYS A 205 32.01 -14.68 19.16
N CYS A 206 32.52 -14.62 17.93
CA CYS A 206 33.11 -13.38 17.36
C CYS A 206 32.12 -12.22 17.10
N LYS A 207 30.81 -12.39 17.35
CA LYS A 207 29.71 -11.43 17.13
C LYS A 207 29.60 -10.84 15.70
N LEU A 208 30.29 -11.41 14.70
CA LEU A 208 30.24 -10.93 13.31
C LEU A 208 28.83 -10.99 12.70
N CYS A 209 28.06 -12.04 13.03
CA CYS A 209 26.68 -12.21 12.58
C CYS A 209 25.76 -11.15 13.20
N ALA A 210 25.83 -10.94 14.52
CA ALA A 210 25.02 -9.95 15.24
C ALA A 210 25.33 -8.51 14.78
N ASN A 211 26.61 -8.17 14.63
CA ASN A 211 27.06 -6.83 14.23
C ASN A 211 26.69 -6.46 12.78
N ASN A 212 26.46 -7.44 11.91
CA ASN A 212 26.04 -7.22 10.52
C ASN A 212 24.55 -7.52 10.29
N CYS A 213 23.79 -7.81 11.35
CA CYS A 213 22.36 -7.99 11.24
C CYS A 213 21.70 -6.62 11.06
N PRO A 214 20.95 -6.37 9.97
CA PRO A 214 20.31 -5.07 9.74
C PRO A 214 19.27 -4.73 10.82
N MET A 215 18.64 -5.76 11.39
CA MET A 215 17.69 -5.64 12.49
C MET A 215 18.36 -5.65 13.88
N LYS A 216 19.70 -5.76 13.92
CA LYS A 216 20.53 -5.84 15.14
C LYS A 216 19.92 -6.77 16.19
N ILE A 217 19.71 -8.00 15.76
CA ILE A 217 19.26 -9.10 16.61
C ILE A 217 20.51 -9.74 17.20
N ASP A 218 20.45 -10.09 18.47
CA ASP A 218 21.48 -10.91 19.08
C ASP A 218 21.39 -12.35 18.58
N ILE A 219 22.51 -12.89 18.08
CA ILE A 219 22.60 -14.20 17.42
C ILE A 219 23.33 -15.21 18.31
N ASP A 220 23.43 -14.93 19.60
CA ASP A 220 23.97 -15.89 20.57
C ASP A 220 22.96 -17.06 20.75
N GLY A 221 23.20 -18.15 19.99
CA GLY A 221 22.62 -19.51 20.12
C GLY A 221 21.09 -19.65 20.03
N ILE A 222 20.38 -19.07 21.00
CA ILE A 222 18.96 -19.25 21.32
C ILE A 222 18.14 -18.01 20.91
N SER A 223 18.74 -16.82 20.93
CA SER A 223 18.04 -15.52 20.80
C SER A 223 17.59 -15.20 19.36
N ALA A 224 18.30 -15.69 18.34
CA ALA A 224 17.92 -15.50 16.93
C ALA A 224 16.59 -16.19 16.56
N MET A 225 16.19 -17.22 17.31
CA MET A 225 14.98 -18.00 17.03
C MET A 225 13.70 -17.33 17.57
N LYS A 226 13.77 -16.60 18.70
CA LYS A 226 12.57 -16.16 19.45
C LYS A 226 12.12 -14.71 19.23
N SER A 227 12.97 -13.83 18.69
CA SER A 227 12.68 -12.39 18.72
C SER A 227 11.49 -11.93 17.86
N GLY A 228 11.05 -12.73 16.88
CA GLY A 228 10.13 -12.26 15.82
C GLY A 228 10.73 -11.16 14.92
N GLU A 229 11.93 -10.65 15.26
CA GLU A 229 12.57 -9.55 14.56
C GLU A 229 13.43 -10.00 13.36
N CYS A 230 13.56 -11.29 13.12
CA CYS A 230 14.29 -11.76 11.96
C CYS A 230 13.49 -11.55 10.68
N ILE A 231 14.07 -10.83 9.72
CA ILE A 231 13.50 -10.61 8.36
C ILE A 231 13.97 -11.65 7.34
N GLY A 232 14.62 -12.74 7.78
CA GLY A 232 15.07 -13.81 6.88
C GLY A 232 16.07 -13.37 5.81
N CYS A 233 16.80 -12.27 6.00
CA CYS A 233 17.69 -11.68 4.98
C CYS A 233 18.97 -12.49 4.68
N LEU A 234 19.27 -13.50 5.52
CA LEU A 234 20.45 -14.37 5.47
C LEU A 234 21.82 -13.68 5.51
N LYS A 235 21.91 -12.37 5.83
CA LYS A 235 23.19 -11.65 5.97
C LYS A 235 24.12 -12.26 7.03
N CYS A 236 23.57 -12.82 8.10
CA CYS A 236 24.33 -13.50 9.15
C CYS A 236 25.12 -14.72 8.61
N PHE A 237 24.55 -15.48 7.68
CA PHE A 237 25.21 -16.63 7.05
C PHE A 237 26.36 -16.19 6.13
N ASN A 238 26.18 -15.07 5.43
CA ASN A 238 27.18 -14.54 4.50
C ASN A 238 28.46 -14.04 5.19
N ASN A 239 28.35 -13.65 6.46
CA ASN A 239 29.46 -13.07 7.20
C ASN A 239 30.06 -14.03 8.25
N CYS A 240 29.48 -15.23 8.42
CA CYS A 240 30.03 -16.25 9.31
C CYS A 240 31.20 -16.99 8.64
N LYS A 241 32.41 -16.83 9.19
CA LYS A 241 33.63 -17.50 8.69
C LYS A 241 33.62 -19.02 8.89
N LYS A 242 32.93 -19.50 9.93
CA LYS A 242 32.87 -20.92 10.30
C LYS A 242 31.73 -21.68 9.62
N ASN A 243 30.82 -20.98 8.94
CA ASN A 243 29.65 -21.54 8.27
C ASN A 243 28.88 -22.55 9.15
N ASN A 244 28.69 -22.21 10.43
CA ASN A 244 28.18 -23.10 11.48
C ASN A 244 26.66 -22.99 11.69
N SER A 245 25.93 -22.55 10.68
CA SER A 245 24.50 -22.28 10.84
C SER A 245 23.69 -22.85 9.68
N GLU A 246 22.58 -23.47 10.05
CA GLU A 246 21.66 -24.22 9.19
C GLU A 246 20.24 -23.67 9.33
N LEU A 247 19.46 -23.80 8.25
CA LEU A 247 18.03 -23.49 8.25
C LEU A 247 17.28 -24.80 8.44
N ILE A 248 16.35 -24.82 9.39
CA ILE A 248 15.54 -25.99 9.70
C ILE A 248 14.06 -25.61 9.58
N ILE A 249 13.31 -26.40 8.82
CA ILE A 249 11.84 -26.32 8.74
C ILE A 249 11.30 -27.72 9.02
N PHE A 250 10.38 -27.85 9.98
CA PHE A 250 9.83 -29.16 10.39
C PHE A 250 10.89 -30.22 10.75
N GLY A 251 12.04 -29.81 11.28
CA GLY A 251 13.13 -30.73 11.61
C GLY A 251 14.00 -31.15 10.42
N VAL A 252 13.65 -30.75 9.20
CA VAL A 252 14.43 -31.00 7.97
C VAL A 252 15.36 -29.84 7.70
N GLU A 253 16.63 -30.15 7.41
CA GLU A 253 17.63 -29.18 6.99
C GLU A 253 17.36 -28.69 5.56
N ILE A 254 17.31 -27.39 5.38
CA ILE A 254 17.04 -26.76 4.08
C ILE A 254 18.21 -25.90 3.65
N ASN A 255 18.62 -26.07 2.40
CA ASN A 255 19.64 -25.22 1.80
C ASN A 255 19.12 -23.78 1.61
N ARG A 256 19.99 -22.80 1.80
CA ARG A 256 19.70 -21.35 1.69
C ARG A 256 19.06 -20.97 0.35
N ILE A 257 19.52 -21.57 -0.75
CA ILE A 257 18.95 -21.31 -2.08
C ILE A 257 17.53 -21.87 -2.17
N ASN A 258 17.31 -23.10 -1.71
CA ASN A 258 15.98 -23.71 -1.69
C ASN A 258 15.02 -22.91 -0.82
N TYR A 259 15.46 -22.41 0.35
CA TYR A 259 14.66 -21.50 1.16
C TYR A 259 14.18 -20.27 0.37
N ILE A 260 15.08 -19.63 -0.40
CA ILE A 260 14.73 -18.46 -1.21
C ILE A 260 13.76 -18.85 -2.33
N LEU A 261 14.07 -19.90 -3.10
CA LEU A 261 13.26 -20.35 -4.22
C LEU A 261 11.86 -20.78 -3.77
N ILE A 262 11.76 -21.59 -2.73
CA ILE A 262 10.48 -22.03 -2.16
C ILE A 262 9.68 -20.81 -1.66
N SER A 263 10.31 -19.87 -0.96
CA SER A 263 9.62 -18.67 -0.48
C SER A 263 9.09 -17.81 -1.61
N LEU A 264 9.87 -17.64 -2.69
CA LEU A 264 9.44 -16.87 -3.87
C LEU A 264 8.32 -17.58 -4.63
N VAL A 265 8.45 -18.89 -4.87
CA VAL A 265 7.43 -19.68 -5.57
C VAL A 265 6.11 -19.65 -4.79
N ILE A 266 6.15 -19.93 -3.49
CA ILE A 266 4.95 -19.88 -2.63
C ILE A 266 4.30 -18.50 -2.71
N PHE A 267 5.09 -17.43 -2.54
CA PHE A 267 4.54 -16.08 -2.57
C PHE A 267 3.92 -15.73 -3.92
N ILE A 268 4.64 -15.98 -5.01
CA ILE A 268 4.19 -15.67 -6.38
C ILE A 268 2.94 -16.49 -6.70
N SER A 269 2.94 -17.79 -6.42
CA SER A 269 1.77 -18.65 -6.64
C SER A 269 0.55 -18.16 -5.87
N LEU A 270 0.67 -17.95 -4.56
CA LEU A 270 -0.44 -17.48 -3.73
C LEU A 270 -0.95 -16.10 -4.19
N TYR A 271 -0.04 -15.19 -4.56
CA TYR A 271 -0.39 -13.86 -5.01
C TYR A 271 -1.09 -13.87 -6.39
N TRP A 272 -0.61 -14.68 -7.33
CA TRP A 272 -1.28 -14.84 -8.62
C TRP A 272 -2.65 -15.51 -8.46
N THR A 273 -2.77 -16.51 -7.59
CA THR A 273 -4.07 -17.11 -7.26
C THR A 273 -5.03 -16.08 -6.67
N SER A 274 -4.58 -15.20 -5.76
CA SER A 274 -5.44 -14.14 -5.22
C SER A 274 -5.91 -13.16 -6.30
N ILE A 275 -5.05 -12.80 -7.27
CA ILE A 275 -5.44 -11.94 -8.40
C ILE A 275 -6.48 -12.64 -9.29
N LEU A 276 -6.27 -13.93 -9.59
CA LEU A 276 -7.18 -14.69 -10.46
C LEU A 276 -8.58 -14.81 -9.84
N LEU A 277 -8.65 -15.15 -8.55
CA LEU A 277 -9.93 -15.24 -7.83
C LEU A 277 -10.67 -13.89 -7.81
N ASN A 278 -9.95 -12.80 -7.53
CA ASN A 278 -10.52 -11.46 -7.52
C ASN A 278 -10.95 -10.99 -8.95
N SER A 279 -10.29 -11.51 -10.00
CA SER A 279 -10.69 -11.25 -11.39
C SER A 279 -11.96 -12.00 -11.82
N GLU A 280 -12.28 -13.15 -11.21
CA GLU A 280 -13.50 -13.92 -11.52
C GLU A 280 -14.74 -13.37 -10.79
N GLU A 281 -14.56 -12.91 -9.55
CA GLU A 281 -15.61 -12.22 -8.78
C GLU A 281 -16.09 -10.96 -9.52
N ASN A 282 -15.15 -10.16 -10.05
CA ASN A 282 -15.45 -8.99 -10.88
C ASN A 282 -16.15 -9.32 -12.22
N LYS A 283 -16.00 -10.53 -12.77
CA LYS A 283 -16.73 -10.97 -13.97
C LYS A 283 -18.17 -11.40 -13.66
N THR A 284 -18.38 -12.00 -12.48
CA THR A 284 -19.69 -12.54 -12.09
C THR A 284 -20.66 -11.40 -11.75
N THR A 285 -20.17 -10.30 -11.16
CA THR A 285 -20.95 -9.09 -10.88
C THR A 285 -21.35 -8.33 -12.15
N GLN A 286 -20.59 -8.43 -13.24
CA GLN A 286 -20.97 -7.84 -14.54
C GLN A 286 -22.05 -8.66 -15.26
N ASN A 287 -21.98 -9.99 -15.18
CA ASN A 287 -22.98 -10.85 -15.84
C ASN A 287 -24.37 -10.73 -15.22
N ASN A 288 -24.48 -10.49 -13.91
CA ASN A 288 -25.77 -10.31 -13.24
C ASN A 288 -26.35 -8.89 -13.41
N ALA A 289 -25.57 -7.92 -13.90
CA ALA A 289 -26.05 -6.59 -14.28
C ALA A 289 -26.54 -6.52 -15.75
N SER A 290 -26.38 -7.61 -16.52
CA SER A 290 -26.59 -7.64 -17.97
C SER A 290 -27.97 -8.15 -18.40
N THR A 291 -28.86 -8.51 -17.46
CA THR A 291 -30.17 -9.11 -17.76
C THR A 291 -31.36 -8.15 -17.61
N GLU A 292 -31.16 -6.94 -17.09
CA GLU A 292 -32.22 -5.92 -17.01
C GLU A 292 -31.86 -4.67 -17.81
N SER A 293 -31.85 -4.78 -19.15
CA SER A 293 -32.25 -3.70 -20.07
C SER A 293 -31.93 -4.10 -21.52
N PHE A 294 -32.71 -5.02 -22.07
CA PHE A 294 -32.81 -5.19 -23.53
C PHE A 294 -34.22 -4.78 -23.94
N VAL A 295 -34.43 -3.47 -24.16
CA VAL A 295 -35.43 -2.98 -25.11
C VAL A 295 -34.75 -1.85 -25.88
N MET A 296 -34.50 -2.14 -27.15
CA MET A 296 -34.07 -1.22 -28.19
C MET A 296 -35.07 -0.08 -28.35
N ASP A 297 -34.58 1.14 -28.55
CA ASP A 297 -34.96 1.87 -29.76
C ASP A 297 -33.82 2.79 -30.22
N SER A 298 -33.69 2.83 -31.53
CA SER A 298 -32.64 3.41 -32.35
C SER A 298 -33.05 4.78 -32.87
N SER A 299 -32.18 5.78 -32.76
CA SER A 299 -32.09 6.85 -33.78
C SER A 299 -30.71 7.51 -33.71
N GLN A 300 -30.02 7.50 -34.85
CA GLN A 300 -28.79 8.25 -35.13
C GLN A 300 -29.13 9.71 -35.45
N GLU A 301 -28.19 10.62 -35.14
CA GLU A 301 -27.79 11.81 -35.93
C GLU A 301 -26.61 12.46 -35.18
N THR A 302 -25.36 12.23 -35.60
CA THR A 302 -24.49 13.09 -36.44
C THR A 302 -24.33 14.55 -35.98
N GLY A 303 -23.08 14.94 -35.69
CA GLY A 303 -22.53 16.18 -36.24
C GLY A 303 -22.01 17.24 -35.28
N ASP A 304 -20.68 17.31 -35.24
CA ASP A 304 -19.84 18.52 -35.25
C ASP A 304 -19.45 19.22 -33.93
N GLY A 305 -18.16 19.55 -33.87
CA GLY A 305 -17.47 20.03 -32.69
C GLY A 305 -17.29 21.54 -32.67
N ASN A 306 -16.97 22.07 -31.48
CA ASN A 306 -15.91 23.06 -31.35
C ASN A 306 -15.44 23.10 -29.89
N GLY A 307 -14.13 23.14 -29.70
CA GLY A 307 -13.51 23.23 -28.39
C GLY A 307 -13.43 24.67 -27.90
N ASP A 308 -13.48 24.84 -26.58
CA ASP A 308 -12.89 25.99 -25.89
C ASP A 308 -12.37 25.53 -24.51
N ASN A 309 -11.04 25.52 -24.39
CA ASN A 309 -10.31 25.25 -23.16
C ASN A 309 -10.36 26.50 -22.26
N VAL A 310 -11.10 26.44 -21.15
CA VAL A 310 -11.06 27.48 -20.12
C VAL A 310 -10.36 26.95 -18.87
N ASN A 311 -9.11 27.39 -18.72
CA ASN A 311 -8.31 27.25 -17.50
C ASN A 311 -8.94 28.08 -16.37
N LEU A 312 -9.24 27.48 -15.22
CA LEU A 312 -9.73 28.20 -14.03
C LEU A 312 -8.93 27.82 -12.78
N ASN A 313 -8.44 28.85 -12.10
CA ASN A 313 -7.66 28.78 -10.86
C ASN A 313 -8.51 28.29 -9.66
N ASN A 314 -7.92 27.42 -8.83
CA ASN A 314 -8.56 26.74 -7.70
C ASN A 314 -8.86 27.60 -6.45
N SER A 315 -8.56 28.89 -6.45
CA SER A 315 -8.80 29.76 -5.27
C SER A 315 -10.23 30.25 -5.11
N GLU A 316 -11.08 30.16 -6.15
CA GLU A 316 -12.48 30.61 -6.06
C GLU A 316 -13.49 29.49 -5.72
N VAL A 317 -13.03 28.23 -5.69
CA VAL A 317 -13.92 27.06 -5.48
C VAL A 317 -14.25 26.84 -4.00
N SER A 318 -13.32 27.14 -3.08
CA SER A 318 -13.50 26.85 -1.65
C SER A 318 -14.50 27.75 -0.92
N SER A 319 -14.89 28.91 -1.46
CA SER A 319 -15.83 29.82 -0.77
C SER A 319 -17.30 29.65 -1.19
N ARG A 320 -17.61 28.70 -2.09
CA ARG A 320 -18.98 28.51 -2.65
C ARG A 320 -19.61 27.13 -2.34
N ILE A 321 -19.07 26.36 -1.40
CA ILE A 321 -19.55 25.02 -1.03
C ILE A 321 -20.47 25.09 0.20
N ASN A 322 -21.54 25.89 0.14
CA ASN A 322 -22.59 25.88 1.17
C ASN A 322 -23.93 25.55 0.51
N ASN A 323 -24.47 24.38 0.87
CA ASN A 323 -25.81 23.82 0.64
C ASN A 323 -26.42 24.01 -0.76
N LEU A 324 -26.43 22.91 -1.54
CA LEU A 324 -27.14 22.76 -2.83
C LEU A 324 -28.65 23.03 -2.72
N SER A 325 -29.22 22.96 -1.52
CA SER A 325 -30.65 23.20 -1.23
C SER A 325 -31.14 24.64 -1.49
N SER A 326 -30.24 25.55 -1.91
CA SER A 326 -30.57 26.97 -2.19
C SER A 326 -30.33 27.39 -3.65
N ARG A 327 -29.92 26.48 -4.54
CA ARG A 327 -29.64 26.80 -5.96
C ARG A 327 -30.75 26.26 -6.87
N HIS A 328 -31.27 27.13 -7.73
CA HIS A 328 -32.13 26.71 -8.84
C HIS A 328 -31.24 26.22 -9.98
N TYR A 329 -31.31 24.93 -10.27
CA TYR A 329 -30.70 24.35 -11.46
C TYR A 329 -31.75 24.29 -12.57
N HIS A 330 -31.35 24.67 -13.79
CA HIS A 330 -32.19 24.45 -14.96
C HIS A 330 -32.23 22.96 -15.31
N ASP A 331 -33.40 22.49 -15.71
CA ASP A 331 -33.60 21.12 -16.17
C ASP A 331 -32.84 20.90 -17.48
N GLY A 332 -32.15 19.77 -17.59
CA GLY A 332 -31.31 19.48 -18.73
C GLY A 332 -30.25 18.43 -18.45
N ILE A 333 -29.44 18.14 -19.48
CA ILE A 333 -28.32 17.23 -19.39
C ILE A 333 -27.04 18.05 -19.54
N TYR A 334 -26.20 18.03 -18.52
CA TYR A 334 -24.98 18.84 -18.46
C TYR A 334 -23.76 17.94 -18.36
N THR A 335 -22.74 18.24 -19.16
CA THR A 335 -21.47 17.52 -19.14
C THR A 335 -20.44 18.27 -18.32
N GLY A 336 -19.74 17.54 -17.47
CA GLY A 336 -18.66 18.06 -16.63
C GLY A 336 -17.39 17.27 -16.86
N VAL A 337 -16.25 17.96 -16.83
CA VAL A 337 -14.92 17.36 -17.02
C VAL A 337 -14.05 17.71 -15.82
N SER A 338 -13.28 16.73 -15.35
CA SER A 338 -12.30 16.92 -14.28
C SER A 338 -11.12 15.96 -14.45
N GLU A 339 -10.13 16.12 -13.56
CA GLU A 339 -9.05 15.16 -13.38
C GLU A 339 -9.36 14.24 -12.20
N GLY A 340 -9.26 12.92 -12.43
CA GLY A 340 -9.31 11.89 -11.39
C GLY A 340 -7.90 11.43 -11.00
N TYR A 341 -7.69 10.12 -10.86
CA TYR A 341 -6.33 9.56 -10.81
C TYR A 341 -5.58 9.80 -12.14
N SER A 342 -6.34 9.74 -13.24
CA SER A 342 -5.92 9.99 -14.61
C SER A 342 -6.70 11.18 -15.22
N PRO A 343 -6.12 11.91 -16.19
CA PRO A 343 -6.81 13.01 -16.86
C PRO A 343 -7.93 12.52 -17.79
N GLY A 344 -8.92 13.38 -18.03
CA GLY A 344 -10.00 13.15 -19.00
C GLY A 344 -11.25 12.47 -18.44
N LEU A 345 -11.54 12.60 -17.13
CA LEU A 345 -12.76 12.07 -16.54
C LEU A 345 -13.94 12.97 -16.91
N THR A 346 -14.91 12.41 -17.65
CA THR A 346 -16.09 13.13 -18.14
C THR A 346 -17.36 12.49 -17.59
N VAL A 347 -18.23 13.29 -16.98
CA VAL A 347 -19.53 12.87 -16.45
C VAL A 347 -20.67 13.64 -17.10
N SER A 348 -21.82 12.98 -17.23
CA SER A 348 -23.11 13.55 -17.60
C SER A 348 -23.99 13.61 -16.37
N VAL A 349 -24.59 14.76 -16.11
CA VAL A 349 -25.52 15.00 -15.00
C VAL A 349 -26.87 15.38 -15.58
N THR A 350 -27.91 14.62 -15.24
CA THR A 350 -29.29 14.91 -15.65
C THR A 350 -30.04 15.56 -14.50
N ILE A 351 -30.67 16.70 -14.78
CA ILE A 351 -31.44 17.48 -13.82
C ILE A 351 -32.90 17.53 -14.29
N ARG A 352 -33.82 17.22 -13.37
CA ARG A 352 -35.27 17.33 -13.58
C ARG A 352 -35.94 17.95 -12.36
N SER A 353 -36.86 18.87 -12.58
CA SER A 353 -37.50 19.68 -11.54
C SER A 353 -36.50 20.30 -10.57
N GLY A 354 -35.36 20.77 -11.09
CA GLY A 354 -34.28 21.38 -10.31
C GLY A 354 -33.48 20.43 -9.41
N LYS A 355 -33.64 19.11 -9.54
CA LYS A 355 -32.92 18.09 -8.78
C LYS A 355 -32.10 17.16 -9.66
N ILE A 356 -30.99 16.65 -9.12
CA ILE A 356 -30.13 15.69 -9.82
C ILE A 356 -30.82 14.33 -9.83
N THR A 357 -31.18 13.83 -11.01
CA THR A 357 -31.87 12.53 -11.14
C THR A 357 -30.97 11.40 -11.63
N ASP A 358 -29.88 11.73 -12.34
CA ASP A 358 -28.97 10.73 -12.91
C ASP A 358 -27.57 11.32 -13.08
N ILE A 359 -26.54 10.51 -12.84
CA ILE A 359 -25.14 10.85 -13.04
C ILE A 359 -24.46 9.66 -13.71
N LYS A 360 -23.92 9.85 -14.91
CA LYS A 360 -23.26 8.81 -15.71
C LYS A 360 -21.85 9.21 -16.07
N VAL A 361 -20.89 8.31 -15.92
CA VAL A 361 -19.53 8.52 -16.44
C VAL A 361 -19.52 8.20 -17.93
N ILE A 362 -19.15 9.18 -18.76
CA ILE A 362 -19.15 9.07 -20.22
C ILE A 362 -17.80 8.55 -20.73
N SER A 363 -16.70 9.04 -20.14
CA SER A 363 -15.34 8.71 -20.54
C SER A 363 -14.38 8.85 -19.37
N HIS A 364 -13.37 7.97 -19.28
CA HIS A 364 -12.34 7.98 -18.26
C HIS A 364 -11.12 7.15 -18.68
N ASN A 365 -9.96 7.46 -18.08
CA ASN A 365 -8.71 6.69 -18.24
C ASN A 365 -8.19 6.15 -16.90
N GLU A 366 -9.11 5.89 -15.98
CA GLU A 366 -8.80 5.47 -14.61
C GLU A 366 -8.24 4.03 -14.53
N THR A 367 -7.55 3.72 -13.43
CA THR A 367 -6.93 2.40 -13.24
C THR A 367 -7.97 1.34 -12.93
N ARG A 368 -8.06 0.30 -13.76
CA ARG A 368 -8.95 -0.85 -13.55
C ARG A 368 -8.71 -1.51 -12.18
N GLY A 369 -9.79 -1.84 -11.48
CA GLY A 369 -9.80 -2.37 -10.12
C GLY A 369 -9.86 -1.31 -9.02
N TYR A 370 -9.84 -0.02 -9.37
CA TYR A 370 -9.92 1.09 -8.40
C TYR A 370 -11.08 2.06 -8.68
N TYR A 371 -11.51 2.24 -9.93
CA TYR A 371 -12.53 3.24 -10.28
C TYR A 371 -13.95 2.71 -10.16
N GLU A 372 -14.13 1.39 -10.20
CA GLU A 372 -15.42 0.72 -10.27
C GLU A 372 -16.28 1.04 -9.03
N GLU A 373 -15.66 1.07 -7.86
CA GLU A 373 -16.34 1.39 -6.60
C GLU A 373 -16.72 2.89 -6.49
N PRO A 374 -15.81 3.86 -6.71
CA PRO A 374 -16.17 5.28 -6.83
C PRO A 374 -17.28 5.55 -7.84
N PHE A 375 -17.23 4.91 -9.02
CA PHE A 375 -18.17 5.16 -10.11
C PHE A 375 -19.57 4.63 -9.77
N ARG A 376 -19.67 3.68 -8.84
CA ARG A 376 -20.94 3.13 -8.37
C ARG A 376 -21.48 3.87 -7.15
N LEU A 377 -20.63 4.23 -6.20
CA LEU A 377 -21.05 4.78 -4.90
C LEU A 377 -21.25 6.30 -4.95
N ILE A 378 -20.29 7.04 -5.51
CA ILE A 378 -20.30 8.51 -5.47
C ILE A 378 -21.53 9.09 -6.18
N PRO A 379 -21.88 8.67 -7.42
CA PRO A 379 -23.11 9.10 -8.08
C PRO A 379 -24.37 8.86 -7.23
N LYS A 380 -24.48 7.68 -6.61
CA LYS A 380 -25.65 7.32 -5.80
C LYS A 380 -25.77 8.17 -4.55
N GLU A 381 -24.64 8.44 -3.90
CA GLU A 381 -24.59 9.24 -2.68
C GLU A 381 -24.88 10.72 -2.95
N ILE A 382 -24.40 11.25 -4.08
CA ILE A 382 -24.73 12.63 -4.50
C ILE A 382 -26.23 12.77 -4.76
N ILE A 383 -26.83 11.80 -5.47
CA ILE A 383 -28.27 11.82 -5.77
C ILE A 383 -29.10 11.66 -4.50
N SER A 384 -28.70 10.77 -3.58
CA SER A 384 -29.48 10.51 -2.37
C SER A 384 -29.38 11.62 -1.32
N SER A 385 -28.19 12.23 -1.19
CA SER A 385 -27.95 13.34 -0.25
C SER A 385 -28.25 14.72 -0.83
N ASP A 386 -28.51 14.80 -2.15
CA ASP A 386 -28.64 16.05 -2.90
C ASP A 386 -27.50 17.03 -2.59
N SER A 387 -26.28 16.49 -2.46
CA SER A 387 -25.10 17.21 -1.97
C SER A 387 -23.83 16.74 -2.65
N LEU A 388 -22.89 17.67 -2.88
CA LEU A 388 -21.53 17.34 -3.32
C LEU A 388 -20.60 16.96 -2.16
N LYS A 389 -21.06 17.11 -0.92
CA LYS A 389 -20.29 16.74 0.28
C LYS A 389 -20.53 15.27 0.62
N VAL A 390 -19.96 14.41 -0.21
CA VAL A 390 -20.02 12.95 -0.09
C VAL A 390 -18.64 12.39 0.20
N ASP A 391 -18.58 11.27 0.90
CA ASP A 391 -17.31 10.70 1.35
C ASP A 391 -16.56 10.04 0.18
N ALA A 392 -15.26 10.30 0.08
CA ALA A 392 -14.44 9.66 -0.93
C ALA A 392 -14.25 8.16 -0.63
N VAL A 393 -14.25 7.33 -1.68
CA VAL A 393 -14.03 5.89 -1.56
C VAL A 393 -12.55 5.65 -1.22
N SER A 394 -12.33 5.00 -0.10
CA SER A 394 -11.00 4.73 0.43
C SER A 394 -10.21 3.79 -0.50
N GLY A 395 -8.97 4.17 -0.82
CA GLY A 395 -8.14 3.47 -1.81
C GLY A 395 -8.30 4.01 -3.24
N ALA A 396 -9.33 4.82 -3.50
CA ALA A 396 -9.62 5.44 -4.78
C ALA A 396 -9.97 6.94 -4.65
N THR A 397 -9.39 7.61 -3.66
CA THR A 397 -9.70 9.01 -3.29
C THR A 397 -9.60 9.98 -4.47
N LEU A 398 -8.59 9.84 -5.33
CA LEU A 398 -8.43 10.72 -6.50
C LEU A 398 -9.52 10.50 -7.55
N SER A 399 -9.93 9.25 -7.76
CA SER A 399 -11.02 8.92 -8.66
C SER A 399 -12.35 9.43 -8.09
N SER A 400 -12.58 9.31 -6.78
CA SER A 400 -13.76 9.87 -6.10
C SER A 400 -13.80 11.41 -6.17
N GLU A 401 -12.70 12.09 -5.83
CA GLU A 401 -12.58 13.55 -5.95
C GLU A 401 -12.80 13.99 -7.40
N GLY A 402 -12.26 13.24 -8.37
CA GLY A 402 -12.50 13.46 -9.79
C GLY A 402 -13.99 13.50 -10.13
N ILE A 403 -14.76 12.49 -9.73
CA ILE A 403 -16.21 12.45 -10.00
C ILE A 403 -16.92 13.64 -9.36
N ILE A 404 -16.66 13.91 -8.08
CA ILE A 404 -17.29 15.03 -7.35
C ILE A 404 -17.01 16.35 -8.08
N ASN A 405 -15.76 16.58 -8.50
CA ASN A 405 -15.37 17.78 -9.22
C ASN A 405 -15.96 17.85 -10.63
N ALA A 406 -16.10 16.71 -11.32
CA ALA A 406 -16.74 16.66 -12.63
C ALA A 406 -18.23 17.00 -12.51
N VAL A 407 -18.91 16.47 -11.50
CA VAL A 407 -20.32 16.80 -11.21
C VAL A 407 -20.45 18.27 -10.84
N ALA A 408 -19.56 18.81 -9.99
CA ALA A 408 -19.54 20.23 -9.67
C ALA A 408 -19.37 21.13 -10.91
N SER A 409 -18.51 20.71 -11.84
CA SER A 409 -18.28 21.38 -13.12
C SER A 409 -19.54 21.37 -14.01
N ALA A 410 -20.27 20.25 -14.04
CA ALA A 410 -21.54 20.13 -14.74
C ALA A 410 -22.63 21.01 -14.10
N LEU A 411 -22.77 20.98 -12.77
CA LEU A 411 -23.76 21.76 -12.04
C LEU A 411 -23.54 23.27 -12.20
N LYS A 412 -22.29 23.74 -12.29
CA LYS A 412 -21.97 25.14 -12.59
C LYS A 412 -22.54 25.62 -13.94
N LYS A 413 -22.68 24.71 -14.92
CA LYS A 413 -23.31 25.02 -16.22
C LYS A 413 -24.84 25.05 -16.12
N ALA A 414 -25.42 24.33 -15.15
CA ALA A 414 -26.85 24.29 -14.90
C ALA A 414 -27.37 25.46 -14.05
N GLU A 415 -26.49 26.19 -13.37
CA GLU A 415 -26.81 27.40 -12.58
C GLU A 415 -27.00 28.66 -13.45
N ARG A 416 -26.81 28.57 -14.76
CA ARG A 416 -26.77 29.72 -15.68
C ARG A 416 -28.06 30.00 -16.41
#